data_AF-U5NW70-F1
#
_entry.id   AF-U5NW70-F1
#
_cell.length_a   1.000
_cell.length_b   1.000
_cell.length_c   1.000
_cell.angle_alpha   90.00
_cell.angle_beta   90.00
_cell.angle_gamma   90.00
#
_symmetry.space_group_name_H-M   'P 1'
#
loop_
_entity.id
_entity.type
_entity.pdbx_description
1 polymer ?
#
loop_
_entity_poly.entity_id
_entity_poly.type
_entity_poly.pdbx_seq_one_letter_code
_entity_poly.pdbx_strand_id
1 'polypeptide(L)'
;MARVQASEEMLSRRVRKGIRVDLEAMDLAKGAWLWAYENRVTDAPSFGDWVNEAIARHHDADPVEGKSSSEWMSARMYWIDKDKLDLLGGNAGRVFRGAVAAAAEEIVTEARARGVEIQPLEGRLPSKVWRKS
;
A
#
# COMPACT_ATOMS: atom_id res chain seq x y z
N MET A 1 18.00 -10.87 -20.52
CA MET A 1 17.58 -9.59 -21.12
C MET A 1 16.16 -9.16 -20.72
N ALA A 2 15.17 -10.06 -20.68
CA ALA A 2 13.79 -9.74 -20.26
C ALA A 2 13.64 -9.06 -18.87
N ARG A 3 14.52 -9.40 -17.91
CA ARG A 3 14.47 -8.86 -16.54
C ARG A 3 14.82 -7.38 -16.41
N VAL A 4 15.71 -6.87 -17.28
CA VAL A 4 16.16 -5.46 -17.26
C VAL A 4 15.10 -4.59 -17.93
N GLN A 5 14.55 -5.07 -19.04
CA GLN A 5 13.50 -4.39 -19.79
C GLN A 5 12.22 -4.24 -18.97
N ALA A 6 11.79 -5.29 -18.23
CA ALA A 6 10.67 -5.19 -17.31
C ALA A 6 10.89 -4.15 -16.19
N SER A 7 12.14 -3.97 -15.74
CA SER A 7 12.46 -2.95 -14.71
C SER A 7 12.48 -1.53 -15.26
N GLU A 8 12.98 -1.30 -16.48
CA GLU A 8 12.94 0.02 -17.12
C GLU A 8 11.51 0.43 -17.49
N GLU A 9 10.71 -0.51 -17.97
CA GLU A 9 9.32 -0.27 -18.31
C GLU A 9 8.49 0.04 -17.05
N MET A 10 8.66 -0.73 -15.97
CA MET A 10 8.07 -0.41 -14.65
C MET A 10 8.47 0.98 -14.14
N LEU A 11 9.76 1.32 -14.23
CA LEU A 11 10.27 2.61 -13.77
C LEU A 11 9.75 3.76 -14.64
N SER A 12 9.54 3.55 -15.94
CA SER A 12 8.98 4.55 -16.86
C SER A 12 7.49 4.86 -16.61
N ARG A 13 6.76 3.88 -16.05
CA ARG A 13 5.33 3.99 -15.74
C ARG A 13 5.06 4.59 -14.36
N ARG A 14 6.03 4.57 -13.45
CA ARG A 14 5.87 5.05 -12.07
C ARG A 14 6.44 6.43 -11.85
N VAL A 15 5.79 7.18 -10.97
CA VAL A 15 6.24 8.48 -10.49
C VAL A 15 6.34 8.46 -8.97
N ARG A 16 7.32 9.18 -8.43
CA ARG A 16 7.52 9.28 -6.99
C ARG A 16 6.67 10.41 -6.44
N LYS A 17 5.68 10.10 -5.61
CA LYS A 17 4.77 11.10 -5.02
C LYS A 17 4.95 11.13 -3.50
N GLY A 18 5.08 12.33 -2.95
CA GLY A 18 5.01 12.56 -1.50
C GLY A 18 3.56 12.58 -1.06
N ILE A 19 3.20 11.68 -0.15
CA ILE A 19 1.85 11.53 0.39
C ILE A 19 1.92 11.61 1.90
N ARG A 20 1.05 12.43 2.50
CA ARG A 20 0.91 12.47 3.95
C ARG A 20 -0.01 11.34 4.41
N VAL A 21 0.53 10.49 5.27
CA VAL A 21 -0.11 9.27 5.77
C VAL A 21 -0.05 9.23 7.29
N ASP A 22 -1.03 8.56 7.90
CA ASP A 22 -0.99 8.16 9.30
C ASP A 22 -0.02 6.97 9.44
N LEU A 23 1.01 7.10 10.29
CA LEU A 23 2.04 6.06 10.41
C LEU A 23 1.50 4.76 11.00
N GLU A 24 0.60 4.83 11.99
CA GLU A 24 0.05 3.64 12.64
C GLU A 24 -0.79 2.84 11.64
N ALA A 25 -1.63 3.54 10.88
CA ALA A 25 -2.44 2.91 9.83
C ALA A 25 -1.55 2.29 8.74
N MET A 26 -0.44 2.93 8.39
CA MET A 26 0.51 2.38 7.43
C MET A 26 1.28 1.18 7.98
N ASP A 27 1.63 1.18 9.27
CA ASP A 27 2.31 0.06 9.92
C ASP A 27 1.38 -1.17 9.97
N LEU A 28 0.10 -0.97 10.28
CA LEU A 28 -0.91 -2.02 10.15
C LEU A 28 -1.05 -2.51 8.70
N ALA A 29 -1.16 -1.61 7.72
CA ALA A 29 -1.26 -1.99 6.31
C ALA A 29 -0.02 -2.78 5.83
N LYS A 30 1.17 -2.44 6.31
CA LYS A 30 2.42 -3.18 6.04
C LYS A 30 2.37 -4.58 6.63
N GLY A 31 1.92 -4.73 7.87
CA GLY A 31 1.72 -6.03 8.51
C GLY A 31 0.68 -6.87 7.75
N ALA A 32 -0.43 -6.25 7.35
CA ALA A 32 -1.49 -6.90 6.59
C ALA A 32 -0.99 -7.42 5.25
N TRP A 33 -0.33 -6.57 4.46
CA TRP A 33 0.26 -6.99 3.19
C TRP A 33 1.27 -8.12 3.37
N LEU A 34 2.16 -8.05 4.37
CA LEU A 34 3.17 -9.10 4.58
C LEU A 34 2.49 -10.44 4.89
N TRP A 35 1.53 -10.45 5.82
CA TRP A 35 0.75 -11.65 6.14
C TRP A 35 0.01 -12.18 4.91
N ALA A 36 -0.68 -11.32 4.15
CA ALA A 36 -1.40 -11.72 2.95
C ALA A 36 -0.46 -12.31 1.89
N TYR A 37 0.73 -11.73 1.74
CA TYR A 37 1.74 -12.21 0.82
C TYR A 37 2.28 -13.57 1.23
N GLU A 38 2.57 -13.79 2.52
CA GLU A 38 3.05 -15.07 3.06
C GLU A 38 1.98 -16.18 2.98
N ASN A 39 0.70 -15.81 3.12
CA ASN A 39 -0.44 -16.74 3.13
C ASN A 39 -1.16 -16.87 1.78
N ARG A 40 -0.57 -16.35 0.69
CA ARG A 40 -1.10 -16.42 -0.68
C ARG A 40 -2.51 -15.82 -0.85
N VAL A 41 -2.82 -14.79 -0.07
CA VAL A 41 -4.04 -13.98 -0.21
C VAL A 41 -3.84 -12.88 -1.27
N THR A 42 -2.62 -12.38 -1.42
CA THR A 42 -2.22 -11.48 -2.51
C THR A 42 -0.96 -11.99 -3.18
N ASP A 43 -0.82 -11.76 -4.49
CA ASP A 43 0.40 -12.06 -5.25
C ASP A 43 1.26 -10.81 -5.51
N ALA A 44 0.85 -9.65 -4.98
CA ALA A 44 1.60 -8.41 -5.08
C ALA A 44 3.01 -8.58 -4.46
N PRO A 45 4.09 -8.53 -5.26
CA PRO A 45 5.42 -8.94 -4.82
C PRO A 45 6.14 -7.90 -3.96
N SER A 46 5.58 -6.68 -3.87
CA SER A 46 6.03 -5.65 -2.94
C SER A 46 4.84 -4.88 -2.40
N PHE A 47 5.04 -4.23 -1.25
CA PHE A 47 4.05 -3.32 -0.69
C PHE A 47 3.70 -2.18 -1.64
N GLY A 48 4.66 -1.71 -2.44
CA GLY A 48 4.40 -0.68 -3.44
C GLY A 48 3.49 -1.17 -4.56
N ASP A 49 3.65 -2.42 -5.01
CA ASP A 49 2.76 -3.03 -6.01
C ASP A 49 1.35 -3.19 -5.44
N TRP A 50 1.25 -3.70 -4.22
CA TRP A 50 -0.02 -3.84 -3.52
C TRP A 50 -0.74 -2.51 -3.31
N VAL A 51 -0.01 -1.44 -2.99
CA VAL A 51 -0.58 -0.08 -2.88
C VAL A 51 -1.17 0.38 -4.22
N ASN A 52 -0.50 0.11 -5.36
CA ASN A 52 -1.04 0.47 -6.67
C ASN A 52 -2.32 -0.33 -6.99
N GLU A 53 -2.37 -1.61 -6.62
CA GLU A 53 -3.59 -2.43 -6.71
C GLU A 53 -4.70 -1.90 -5.79
N ALA A 54 -4.37 -1.49 -4.56
CA ALA A 54 -5.32 -0.90 -3.62
C ALA A 54 -5.94 0.38 -4.18
N ILE A 55 -5.13 1.30 -4.74
CA ILE A 55 -5.63 2.51 -5.39
C ILE A 55 -6.53 2.15 -6.57
N ALA A 56 -6.14 1.19 -7.40
CA ALA A 56 -6.96 0.76 -8.53
C ALA A 56 -8.34 0.27 -8.11
N ARG A 57 -8.40 -0.51 -7.02
CA ARG A 57 -9.64 -1.16 -6.53
C ARG A 57 -10.52 -0.26 -5.65
N HIS A 58 -9.93 0.68 -4.92
CA HIS A 58 -10.60 1.38 -3.81
C HIS A 58 -10.40 2.90 -3.83
N HIS A 59 -10.08 3.52 -4.98
CA HIS A 59 -9.97 4.98 -5.08
C HIS A 59 -11.28 5.72 -4.76
N ASP A 60 -12.41 5.03 -4.83
CA ASP A 60 -13.76 5.51 -4.53
C ASP A 60 -14.20 5.20 -3.08
N ALA A 61 -13.37 4.49 -2.30
CA ALA A 61 -13.66 4.19 -0.91
C ALA A 61 -13.79 5.48 -0.08
N ASP A 62 -14.62 5.42 0.96
CA ASP A 62 -14.90 6.56 1.82
C ASP A 62 -13.58 7.19 2.32
N PRO A 63 -13.32 8.45 1.96
CA PRO A 63 -11.98 8.96 2.08
C PRO A 63 -11.70 9.33 3.54
N VAL A 64 -10.74 8.63 4.15
CA VAL A 64 -10.39 8.73 5.57
C VAL A 64 -9.76 10.09 5.89
N GLU A 65 -10.40 10.83 6.79
CA GLU A 65 -9.78 12.00 7.42
C GLU A 65 -8.55 11.55 8.20
N GLY A 66 -7.40 12.13 7.89
CA GLY A 66 -6.21 11.89 8.70
C GLY A 66 -6.39 12.55 10.05
N LYS A 67 -5.83 11.96 11.12
CA LYS A 67 -5.66 12.65 12.40
C LYS A 67 -5.02 14.02 12.10
N SER A 68 -5.69 15.10 12.47
CA SER A 68 -5.40 16.47 11.98
C SER A 68 -4.13 17.10 12.57
N SER A 69 -3.51 16.48 13.58
CA SER A 69 -2.26 16.95 14.16
C SER A 69 -1.07 16.51 13.30
N SER A 70 -0.23 17.49 12.95
CA SER A 70 1.03 17.31 12.20
C SER A 70 2.00 16.30 12.81
N GLU A 71 1.80 15.93 14.08
CA GLU A 71 2.59 14.92 14.80
C GLU A 71 2.38 13.50 14.28
N TRP A 72 1.19 13.18 13.73
CA TRP A 72 0.83 11.81 13.34
C TRP A 72 0.89 11.59 11.83
N MET A 73 0.93 12.67 11.05
CA MET A 73 0.98 12.62 9.59
C MET A 73 2.39 12.87 9.06
N SER A 74 3.04 11.82 8.55
CA SER A 74 4.36 11.93 7.93
C SER A 74 4.25 11.93 6.41
N ALA A 75 5.01 12.81 5.74
CA ALA A 75 5.16 12.76 4.30
C ALA A 75 6.07 11.59 3.92
N ARG A 76 5.52 10.56 3.27
CA ARG A 76 6.26 9.41 2.77
C ARG A 76 6.23 9.41 1.25
N MET A 77 7.34 8.97 0.65
CA MET A 77 7.47 8.89 -0.80
C MET A 77 7.07 7.51 -1.29
N TYR A 78 6.05 7.45 -2.13
CA TYR A 78 5.57 6.22 -2.77
C TYR A 78 5.83 6.26 -4.27
N TRP A 79 6.13 5.09 -4.85
CA TRP A 79 6.14 4.91 -6.30
C TRP A 79 4.75 4.49 -6.74
N ILE A 80 4.06 5.38 -7.45
CA ILE A 80 2.69 5.17 -7.93
C ILE A 80 2.70 5.16 -9.45
N ASP A 81 1.98 4.23 -10.06
CA ASP A 81 1.77 4.17 -11.52
C ASP A 81 1.03 5.43 -11.98
N LYS A 82 1.44 6.03 -13.11
CA LYS A 82 0.91 7.32 -13.58
C LYS A 82 -0.61 7.32 -13.72
N ASP A 83 -1.20 6.24 -14.24
CA ASP A 83 -2.65 6.09 -14.37
C ASP A 83 -3.36 6.02 -13.01
N LYS A 84 -2.70 5.47 -11.98
CA LYS A 84 -3.23 5.47 -10.60
C LYS A 84 -3.06 6.82 -9.92
N LEU A 85 -2.04 7.59 -10.28
CA LEU A 85 -1.92 8.96 -9.81
C LEU A 85 -3.09 9.82 -10.29
N ASP A 86 -3.60 9.58 -11.50
CA ASP A 86 -4.78 10.29 -12.02
C ASP A 86 -6.04 9.99 -11.18
N LEU A 87 -6.20 8.75 -10.70
CA LEU A 87 -7.28 8.36 -9.79
C LEU A 87 -7.23 9.07 -8.43
N LEU A 88 -6.03 9.47 -7.98
CA LEU A 88 -5.86 10.20 -6.73
C LEU A 88 -6.35 11.65 -6.80
N GLY A 89 -6.30 12.26 -8.00
CA GLY A 89 -6.77 13.62 -8.27
C GLY A 89 -6.18 14.70 -7.34
N GLY A 90 -6.95 15.77 -7.11
CA GLY A 90 -6.55 16.88 -6.23
C GLY A 90 -6.47 16.52 -4.74
N ASN A 91 -7.09 15.41 -4.33
CA ASN A 91 -7.19 14.97 -2.93
C ASN A 91 -6.32 13.74 -2.64
N ALA A 92 -5.14 13.67 -3.27
CA ALA A 92 -4.35 12.45 -3.34
C ALA A 92 -4.07 11.78 -1.99
N GLY A 93 -3.82 12.55 -0.93
CA GLY A 93 -3.60 11.98 0.40
C GLY A 93 -4.84 11.32 1.01
N ARG A 94 -6.03 11.90 0.78
CA ARG A 94 -7.28 11.38 1.34
C ARG A 94 -7.71 10.12 0.63
N VAL A 95 -7.65 10.13 -0.70
CA VAL A 95 -7.95 8.96 -1.56
C VAL A 95 -6.97 7.83 -1.27
N PHE A 96 -5.67 8.13 -1.22
CA PHE A 96 -4.66 7.11 -0.90
C PHE A 96 -4.92 6.43 0.45
N ARG A 97 -5.20 7.21 1.51
CA ARG A 97 -5.48 6.64 2.83
C ARG A 97 -6.74 5.79 2.84
N GLY A 98 -7.82 6.25 2.19
CA GLY A 98 -9.06 5.47 2.06
C GLY A 98 -8.81 4.15 1.35
N ALA A 99 -8.16 4.19 0.18
CA ALA A 99 -7.87 3.00 -0.61
C ALA A 99 -7.00 1.97 0.12
N VAL A 100 -5.93 2.43 0.78
CA VAL A 100 -5.03 1.55 1.55
C VAL A 100 -5.72 0.99 2.79
N ALA A 101 -6.52 1.79 3.51
CA ALA A 101 -7.26 1.33 4.68
C ALA A 101 -8.30 0.27 4.31
N ALA A 102 -9.07 0.50 3.24
CA ALA A 102 -10.06 -0.47 2.75
C ALA A 102 -9.40 -1.80 2.37
N ALA A 103 -8.31 -1.75 1.59
CA ALA A 103 -7.59 -2.95 1.19
C ALA A 103 -6.94 -3.68 2.39
N ALA A 104 -6.46 -2.94 3.40
CA ALA A 104 -5.93 -3.54 4.62
C ALA A 104 -7.02 -4.22 5.45
N GLU A 105 -8.21 -3.61 5.56
CA GLU A 105 -9.33 -4.16 6.32
C GLU A 105 -9.85 -5.48 5.73
N GLU A 106 -9.87 -5.61 4.40
CA GLU A 106 -10.17 -6.89 3.72
C GLU A 106 -9.25 -8.01 4.21
N ILE A 107 -7.95 -7.71 4.28
CA ILE A 107 -6.92 -8.66 4.71
C ILE A 107 -7.02 -8.95 6.21
N VAL A 108 -7.23 -7.93 7.04
CA VAL A 108 -7.41 -8.09 8.49
C VAL A 108 -8.64 -8.95 8.79
N THR A 109 -9.73 -8.75 8.06
CA THR A 109 -10.94 -9.57 8.18
C THR A 109 -10.66 -11.02 7.82
N GLU A 110 -9.95 -11.27 6.71
CA GLU A 110 -9.55 -12.61 6.30
C GLU A 110 -8.62 -13.29 7.32
N ALA A 111 -7.62 -12.57 7.85
CA ALA A 111 -6.74 -13.10 8.88
C ALA A 111 -7.50 -13.45 10.16
N ARG A 112 -8.41 -12.58 10.59
CA ARG A 112 -9.26 -12.82 11.76
C ARG A 112 -10.17 -14.03 11.56
N ALA A 113 -10.72 -14.23 10.36
CA ALA A 113 -11.50 -15.42 10.03
C ALA A 113 -10.67 -16.71 10.14
N ARG A 114 -9.34 -16.62 9.98
CA ARG A 114 -8.37 -17.70 10.20
C ARG A 114 -7.81 -17.76 11.63
N GLY A 115 -8.34 -16.97 12.55
CA GLY A 115 -7.90 -16.92 13.95
C GLY A 115 -6.54 -16.23 14.15
N VAL A 116 -6.10 -15.40 13.20
CA VAL A 116 -4.83 -14.67 13.25
C VAL A 116 -5.09 -13.18 13.48
N GLU A 117 -4.38 -12.59 14.44
CA GLU A 117 -4.34 -11.15 14.63
C GLU A 117 -3.10 -10.57 13.95
N ILE A 118 -3.32 -9.64 13.00
CA ILE A 118 -2.24 -9.00 12.26
C ILE A 118 -1.55 -7.98 13.16
N GLN A 119 -0.24 -8.14 13.32
CA GLN A 119 0.58 -7.18 14.05
C GLN A 119 1.05 -6.04 13.14
N PRO A 120 0.98 -4.77 13.58
CA PRO A 120 1.60 -3.66 12.86
C PRO A 120 3.09 -3.90 12.65
N LEU A 121 3.59 -3.52 11.47
CA LEU A 121 5.00 -3.65 11.13
C LEU A 121 5.66 -2.27 11.03
N GLU A 122 6.38 -1.91 12.09
CA GLU A 122 7.14 -0.66 12.17
C GLU A 122 8.31 -0.63 11.17
N GLY A 123 8.76 0.59 10.85
CA GLY A 123 9.95 0.78 10.03
C GLY A 123 9.73 0.55 8.53
N ARG A 124 10.82 0.28 7.79
CA ARG A 124 10.79 0.17 6.33
C ARG A 124 10.72 -1.29 5.91
N LEU A 125 9.71 -1.63 5.11
CA LEU A 125 9.66 -2.93 4.45
C LEU A 125 10.87 -3.13 3.50
N PRO A 126 11.40 -4.35 3.38
CA PRO A 126 12.37 -4.67 2.37
C PRO A 126 11.81 -4.30 0.98
N SER A 127 12.63 -3.67 0.13
CA SER A 127 12.22 -3.23 -1.21
C SER A 127 11.82 -4.38 -2.14
N LYS A 128 12.13 -5.63 -1.76
CA LYS A 128 11.68 -6.88 -2.38
C LYS A 128 11.55 -7.92 -1.26
N VAL A 129 10.34 -8.41 -1.00
CA VAL A 129 10.17 -9.60 -0.15
C VAL A 129 10.03 -10.77 -1.13
N TRP A 130 11.03 -11.65 -1.13
CA TRP A 130 10.96 -12.88 -1.91
C TRP A 130 10.26 -13.91 -1.04
N ARG A 131 9.12 -14.46 -1.49
CA ARG A 131 8.59 -15.72 -0.93
C ARG A 131 9.76 -16.71 -0.89
N LYS A 132 10.11 -17.23 0.29
CA LYS A 132 10.90 -18.46 0.36
C LYS A 132 10.01 -19.55 -0.22
N SER A 133 10.40 -20.02 -1.41
CA SER A 133 9.83 -21.19 -2.08
C SER A 133 9.94 -22.43 -1.21
#